data_AF-A0A524IZK7-F1
#
_entry.id   AF-A0A524IZK7-F1
#
_cell.length_a   1.000
_cell.length_b   1.000
_cell.length_c   1.000
_cell.angle_alpha   90.00
_cell.angle_beta   90.00
_cell.angle_gamma   90.00
#
_symmetry.space_group_name_H-M   'P 1'
#
loop_
_entity.id
_entity.type
_entity.pdbx_description
1 polymer ?
#
loop_
_entity_poly.entity_id
_entity_poly.type
_entity_poly.pdbx_seq_one_letter_code
_entity_poly.pdbx_strand_id
1 'polypeptide(L)'
;AGGALAGRVVDVGSSSATVVLLTDGESTVIGQLVSNAATGEVAGELGGVLVMSQIDSGETIALGDEVVTAGIELGSGLRSPYPKGLLIGQVLDFRRDANDVVQTAFLQPAADLDKLEYLLIITDYDGGLPPIEDQPVDCGSGAILPQGEQPCLTPTKAPQASSKP
;
A
#
# COMPACT_ATOMS: atom_id res chain seq x y z
N ALA A 1 -6.83 -3.29 -17.68
CA ALA A 1 -6.26 -3.34 -16.31
C ALA A 1 -6.83 -2.16 -15.53
N GLY A 2 -7.22 -2.37 -14.28
CA GLY A 2 -7.67 -1.32 -13.37
C GLY A 2 -7.24 -1.68 -11.95
N GLY A 3 -7.05 -0.70 -11.07
CA GLY A 3 -6.64 -0.94 -9.67
C GLY A 3 -5.21 -0.57 -9.30
N ALA A 4 -4.50 0.18 -10.14
CA ALA A 4 -3.21 0.78 -9.79
C ALA A 4 -3.37 2.21 -9.29
N LEU A 5 -2.51 2.63 -8.36
CA LEU A 5 -2.45 3.99 -7.86
C LEU A 5 -1.99 4.93 -8.97
N ALA A 6 -2.75 6.00 -9.21
CA ALA A 6 -2.39 7.01 -10.20
C ALA A 6 -1.68 8.22 -9.57
N GLY A 7 -2.12 8.62 -8.38
CA GLY A 7 -1.65 9.84 -7.73
C GLY A 7 -2.51 10.20 -6.51
N ARG A 8 -2.37 11.45 -6.06
CA ARG A 8 -3.12 12.00 -4.93
C ARG A 8 -3.81 13.30 -5.32
N VAL A 9 -5.07 13.44 -4.92
CA VAL A 9 -5.80 14.70 -5.03
C VAL A 9 -5.17 15.72 -4.11
N VAL A 10 -4.79 16.88 -4.63
CA VAL A 10 -4.16 17.98 -3.87
C VAL A 10 -5.05 19.22 -3.78
N ASP A 11 -6.03 19.35 -4.68
CA ASP A 11 -6.99 20.44 -4.68
C ASP A 11 -8.33 19.97 -5.23
N VAL A 12 -9.42 20.54 -4.72
CA VAL A 12 -10.80 20.16 -5.06
C VAL A 12 -11.60 21.41 -5.37
N GLY A 13 -12.13 21.46 -6.58
CA GLY A 13 -13.11 22.46 -7.03
C GLY A 13 -14.55 21.95 -6.92
N SER A 14 -15.50 22.74 -7.42
CA SER A 14 -16.93 22.41 -7.35
C SER A 14 -17.31 21.16 -8.16
N SER A 15 -16.62 20.89 -9.26
CA SER A 15 -16.90 19.75 -10.16
C SER A 15 -15.63 19.16 -10.78
N SER A 16 -14.47 19.46 -10.22
CA SER A 16 -13.16 19.01 -10.70
C SER A 16 -12.19 18.85 -9.55
N ALA A 17 -11.14 18.08 -9.73
CA ALA A 17 -10.06 17.93 -8.76
C ALA A 17 -8.71 17.95 -9.48
N THR A 18 -7.69 18.48 -8.81
CA THR A 18 -6.30 18.47 -9.27
C THR A 18 -5.58 17.31 -8.61
N VAL A 19 -4.92 16.49 -9.41
CA VAL A 19 -4.19 15.30 -8.96
C VAL A 19 -2.70 15.46 -9.25
N VAL A 20 -1.86 15.27 -8.24
CA VAL A 20 -0.42 15.07 -8.42
C VAL A 20 -0.19 13.58 -8.67
N LEU A 21 0.41 13.25 -9.80
CA LEU A 21 0.65 11.88 -10.23
C LEU A 21 1.81 11.24 -9.45
N LEU A 22 1.90 9.91 -9.47
CA LEU A 22 3.03 9.18 -8.88
C LEU A 22 4.37 9.48 -9.54
N THR A 23 4.37 9.84 -10.83
CA THR A 23 5.57 10.17 -11.60
C THR A 23 6.07 11.60 -11.38
N ASP A 24 5.32 12.42 -10.65
CA ASP A 24 5.79 13.74 -10.23
C ASP A 24 6.88 13.59 -9.15
N GLY A 25 7.98 14.32 -9.28
CA GLY A 25 9.11 14.24 -8.34
C GLY A 25 8.78 14.75 -6.94
N GLU A 26 7.73 15.57 -6.79
CA GLU A 26 7.22 16.01 -5.49
C GLU A 26 6.24 14.99 -4.87
N SER A 27 5.94 13.90 -5.59
CA SER A 27 5.04 12.84 -5.13
C SER A 27 5.83 11.75 -4.43
N THR A 28 5.73 11.71 -3.11
CA THR A 28 6.33 10.68 -2.27
C THR A 28 5.27 9.71 -1.73
N VAL A 29 5.53 8.41 -1.88
CA VAL A 29 4.70 7.32 -1.37
C VAL A 29 5.58 6.31 -0.64
N ILE A 30 5.18 5.86 0.55
CA ILE A 30 5.86 4.72 1.17
C ILE A 30 5.35 3.43 0.52
N GLY A 31 6.23 2.79 -0.25
CA GLY A 31 6.00 1.50 -0.87
C GLY A 31 6.35 0.35 0.05
N GLN A 32 5.75 -0.80 -0.20
CA GLN A 32 6.01 -2.07 0.46
C GLN A 32 6.11 -3.16 -0.61
N LEU A 33 7.19 -3.94 -0.60
CA LEU A 33 7.30 -5.15 -1.41
C LEU A 33 6.30 -6.18 -0.91
N VAL A 34 5.53 -6.77 -1.83
CA VAL A 34 4.55 -7.82 -1.50
C VAL A 34 5.25 -9.10 -1.05
N SER A 35 6.45 -9.37 -1.58
CA SER A 35 7.22 -10.61 -1.36
C SER A 35 7.67 -10.79 0.09
N ASN A 36 8.20 -9.75 0.73
CA ASN A 36 8.79 -9.82 2.08
C ASN A 36 8.37 -8.67 3.02
N ALA A 37 7.44 -7.81 2.60
CA ALA A 37 7.01 -6.63 3.36
C ALA A 37 8.08 -5.57 3.63
N ALA A 38 9.24 -5.62 2.93
CA ALA A 38 10.23 -4.57 3.01
C ALA A 38 9.66 -3.24 2.50
N THR A 39 9.97 -2.16 3.20
CA THR A 39 9.44 -0.82 2.90
C THR A 39 10.52 0.10 2.33
N GLY A 40 10.09 1.12 1.59
CA GLY A 40 10.96 2.13 1.02
C GLY A 40 10.17 3.34 0.52
N GLU A 41 10.88 4.42 0.24
CA GLU A 41 10.31 5.66 -0.28
C GLU A 41 10.25 5.59 -1.81
N VAL A 42 9.04 5.65 -2.37
CA VAL A 42 8.79 5.69 -3.82
C VAL A 42 8.57 7.13 -4.26
N ALA A 43 9.35 7.59 -5.23
CA ALA A 43 9.18 8.88 -5.89
C ALA A 43 9.32 8.73 -7.43
N GLY A 44 8.72 9.67 -8.15
CA GLY A 44 8.88 9.75 -9.61
C GLY A 44 10.22 10.35 -10.02
N GLU A 45 10.84 9.80 -11.07
CA GLU A 45 11.99 10.40 -11.74
C GLU A 45 11.67 10.83 -13.18
N LEU A 46 12.53 11.69 -13.73
CA LEU A 46 12.48 12.07 -15.15
C LEU A 46 12.49 10.81 -16.03
N GLY A 47 11.53 10.73 -16.96
CA GLY A 47 11.39 9.58 -17.87
C GLY A 47 10.32 8.57 -17.45
N GLY A 48 9.55 8.83 -16.38
CA GLY A 48 8.36 8.05 -16.03
C GLY A 48 8.65 6.75 -15.26
N VAL A 49 9.90 6.57 -14.84
CA VAL A 49 10.30 5.48 -13.93
C VAL A 49 10.02 5.92 -12.49
N LEU A 50 9.61 4.98 -11.64
CA LEU A 50 9.53 5.23 -10.20
C LEU A 50 10.76 4.65 -9.52
N VAL A 51 11.28 5.35 -8.51
CA VAL A 51 12.43 4.92 -7.74
C VAL A 51 12.00 4.68 -6.31
N MET A 52 12.15 3.44 -5.85
CA MET A 52 11.95 3.04 -4.46
C MET A 52 13.30 2.99 -3.75
N SER A 53 13.57 4.00 -2.95
CA SER A 53 14.82 4.16 -2.19
C SER A 53 14.62 3.82 -0.71
N GLN A 54 15.70 3.87 0.07
CA GLN A 54 15.68 3.62 1.52
C GLN A 54 15.18 2.22 1.92
N ILE A 55 15.34 1.23 1.04
CA ILE A 55 15.05 -0.17 1.37
C ILE A 55 16.23 -0.70 2.18
N ASP A 56 16.00 -1.36 3.32
CA ASP A 56 17.07 -1.97 4.12
C ASP A 56 17.91 -2.94 3.26
N SER A 57 19.24 -2.85 3.32
CA SER A 57 20.13 -3.67 2.47
C SER A 57 20.18 -5.16 2.87
N GLY A 58 19.65 -5.52 4.03
CA GLY A 58 19.40 -6.89 4.46
C GLY A 58 18.18 -7.54 3.80
N GLU A 59 17.28 -6.73 3.24
CA GLU A 59 16.09 -7.23 2.55
C GLU A 59 16.42 -7.77 1.16
N THR A 60 15.67 -8.78 0.73
CA THR A 60 15.82 -9.37 -0.60
C THR A 60 14.88 -8.68 -1.58
N ILE A 61 15.38 -8.33 -2.76
CA ILE A 61 14.60 -7.76 -3.86
C ILE A 61 14.75 -8.68 -5.07
N ALA A 62 13.63 -9.02 -5.72
CA ALA A 62 13.63 -9.77 -6.97
C ALA A 62 13.01 -8.96 -8.11
N LEU A 63 13.46 -9.24 -9.34
CA LEU A 63 12.84 -8.69 -10.55
C LEU A 63 11.39 -9.18 -10.65
N GLY A 64 10.48 -8.27 -10.96
CA GLY A 64 9.05 -8.53 -11.03
C GLY A 64 8.33 -8.49 -9.68
N ASP A 65 9.01 -8.22 -8.56
CA ASP A 65 8.35 -8.06 -7.28
C ASP A 65 7.33 -6.91 -7.33
N GLU A 66 6.12 -7.17 -6.85
CA GLU A 66 5.07 -6.17 -6.77
C GLU A 66 5.32 -5.22 -5.59
N VAL A 67 5.13 -3.93 -5.84
CA VAL A 67 5.18 -2.88 -4.83
C VAL A 67 3.78 -2.30 -4.65
N VAL A 68 3.33 -2.24 -3.40
CA VAL A 68 2.05 -1.65 -3.00
C VAL A 68 2.26 -0.52 -2.00
N THR A 69 1.27 0.34 -1.80
CA THR A 69 1.30 1.33 -0.71
C THR A 69 1.36 0.63 0.66
N ALA A 70 2.28 1.07 1.51
CA ALA A 70 2.48 0.48 2.84
C ALA A 70 1.38 0.87 3.85
N GLY A 71 0.79 2.06 3.68
CA GLY A 71 -0.27 2.57 4.57
C GLY A 71 0.15 2.76 6.03
N ILE A 72 1.42 3.13 6.27
CA ILE A 72 2.01 3.20 7.62
C ILE A 72 1.36 4.31 8.45
N GLU A 73 1.12 4.02 9.72
CA GLU A 73 0.81 4.98 10.78
C GLU A 73 1.93 4.95 11.82
N LEU A 74 2.43 6.13 12.15
CA LEU A 74 3.40 6.31 13.23
C LEU A 74 2.67 6.89 14.45
N GLY A 75 2.97 6.34 15.63
CA GLY A 75 2.28 6.67 16.90
C GLY A 75 2.34 8.14 17.34
N SER A 76 3.05 9.00 16.61
CA SER A 76 2.97 10.46 16.73
C SER A 76 1.73 11.07 16.03
N GLY A 77 0.83 10.24 15.50
CA GLY A 77 -0.35 10.67 14.73
C GLY A 77 -0.05 10.97 13.26
N LEU A 78 1.16 10.66 12.77
CA LEU A 78 1.50 10.81 11.35
C LEU A 78 1.00 9.57 10.60
N ARG A 79 0.04 9.77 9.71
CA ARG A 79 -0.61 8.70 8.94
C ARG A 79 -0.23 8.83 7.46
N SER A 80 -0.05 7.70 6.80
CA SER A 80 0.08 7.63 5.34
C SER A 80 -1.14 8.29 4.69
N PRO A 81 -0.96 9.16 3.69
CA PRO A 81 -2.06 9.72 2.90
C PRO A 81 -2.67 8.70 1.93
N TYR A 82 -2.09 7.49 1.84
CA TYR A 82 -2.57 6.40 1.00
C TYR A 82 -3.05 5.22 1.85
N PRO A 83 -4.22 4.62 1.54
CA PRO A 83 -4.61 3.30 2.05
C PRO A 83 -3.54 2.26 1.79
N LYS A 84 -3.45 1.25 2.65
CA LYS A 84 -2.54 0.11 2.44
C LYS A 84 -3.01 -0.74 1.25
N GLY A 85 -2.07 -1.24 0.44
CA GLY A 85 -2.31 -2.28 -0.55
C GLY A 85 -2.70 -1.81 -1.95
N LEU A 86 -2.58 -0.51 -2.26
CA LEU A 86 -2.78 0.00 -3.62
C LEU A 86 -1.54 -0.30 -4.46
N LEU A 87 -1.73 -0.95 -5.61
CA LEU A 87 -0.62 -1.35 -6.49
C LEU A 87 0.08 -0.11 -7.07
N ILE A 88 1.39 -0.04 -6.88
CA ILE A 88 2.25 1.03 -7.41
C ILE A 88 2.88 0.57 -8.73
N GLY A 89 3.49 -0.62 -8.71
CA GLY A 89 4.30 -1.08 -9.84
C GLY A 89 5.01 -2.40 -9.56
N GLN A 90 5.96 -2.73 -10.43
CA GLN A 90 6.81 -3.91 -10.31
C GLN A 90 8.28 -3.54 -10.44
N VAL A 91 9.15 -4.25 -9.71
CA VAL A 91 10.60 -4.05 -9.78
C VAL A 91 11.11 -4.42 -11.17
N LEU A 92 11.70 -3.44 -11.85
CA LEU A 92 12.34 -3.59 -13.16
C LEU A 92 13.85 -3.81 -13.03
N ASP A 93 14.48 -3.17 -12.04
CA ASP A 93 15.90 -3.29 -11.73
C ASP A 93 16.15 -2.91 -10.26
N PHE A 94 17.30 -3.24 -9.70
CA PHE A 94 17.70 -2.79 -8.36
C PHE A 94 19.22 -2.64 -8.25
N ARG A 95 19.64 -1.69 -7.39
CA ARG A 95 21.04 -1.39 -7.12
C ARG A 95 21.31 -1.45 -5.63
N ARG A 96 22.41 -2.11 -5.29
CA ARG A 96 22.93 -2.23 -3.93
C ARG A 96 24.43 -1.95 -3.95
N ASP A 97 24.86 -0.96 -3.17
CA ASP A 97 26.27 -0.80 -2.81
C ASP A 97 26.59 -1.69 -1.60
N ALA A 98 27.75 -2.33 -1.60
CA ALA A 98 28.18 -3.19 -0.50
C ALA A 98 28.47 -2.42 0.79
N ASN A 99 28.72 -1.11 0.71
CA ASN A 99 29.01 -0.25 1.85
C ASN A 99 27.78 0.48 2.39
N ASP A 100 26.66 0.44 1.67
CA ASP A 100 25.43 1.12 2.06
C ASP A 100 24.53 0.23 2.91
N VAL A 101 23.90 0.85 3.90
CA VAL A 101 22.88 0.20 4.76
C VAL A 101 21.50 0.16 4.11
N VAL A 102 21.34 0.85 2.97
CA VAL A 102 20.13 0.88 2.16
C VAL A 102 20.44 0.50 0.72
N GLN A 103 19.40 0.12 -0.01
CA GLN A 103 19.43 -0.19 -1.44
C GLN A 103 18.23 0.46 -2.14
N THR A 104 18.28 0.47 -3.47
CA THR A 104 17.29 1.16 -4.31
C THR A 104 16.75 0.20 -5.37
N ALA A 105 15.43 0.20 -5.56
CA ALA A 105 14.76 -0.49 -6.66
C ALA A 105 14.18 0.53 -7.66
N PHE A 106 14.24 0.19 -8.94
CA PHE A 106 13.61 0.91 -10.04
C PHE A 106 12.35 0.17 -10.43
N LEU A 107 11.22 0.88 -10.47
CA LEU A 107 9.91 0.28 -10.69
C LEU A 107 9.31 0.74 -12.01
N GLN A 108 8.68 -0.20 -12.70
CA GLN A 108 7.73 0.07 -13.75
C GLN A 108 6.37 0.41 -13.10
N PRO A 109 5.79 1.60 -13.34
CA PRO A 109 4.43 1.90 -12.88
C PRO A 109 3.42 0.87 -13.41
N ALA A 110 2.48 0.46 -12.57
CA ALA A 110 1.42 -0.46 -12.99
C ALA A 110 0.33 0.21 -13.84
N ALA A 111 0.15 1.53 -13.68
CA ALA A 111 -0.75 2.34 -14.51
C ALA A 111 0.01 2.99 -15.67
N ASP A 112 -0.63 3.03 -16.86
CA ASP A 112 -0.19 3.91 -17.95
C ASP A 112 -0.69 5.33 -17.66
N LEU A 113 0.16 6.12 -17.00
CA LEU A 113 -0.18 7.47 -16.51
C LEU A 113 -0.29 8.50 -17.64
N ASP A 114 0.14 8.18 -18.86
CA ASP A 114 -0.01 9.04 -20.04
C ASP A 114 -1.39 8.90 -20.70
N LYS A 115 -2.17 7.87 -20.34
CA LYS A 115 -3.45 7.52 -20.97
C LYS A 115 -4.55 7.25 -19.95
N LEU A 116 -4.77 8.20 -19.05
CA LEU A 116 -5.82 8.13 -18.03
C LEU A 116 -7.15 8.66 -18.57
N GLU A 117 -8.17 7.80 -18.62
CA GLU A 117 -9.55 8.18 -18.98
C GLU A 117 -10.52 8.11 -17.79
N TYR A 118 -10.37 7.09 -16.94
CA TYR A 118 -11.24 6.85 -15.79
C TYR A 118 -10.39 6.60 -14.54
N LEU A 119 -10.77 7.27 -13.45
CA LEU A 119 -10.13 7.14 -12.14
C LEU A 119 -11.19 6.84 -11.08
N LEU A 120 -10.79 6.05 -10.10
CA LEU A 120 -11.54 5.86 -8.85
C LEU A 120 -10.92 6.72 -7.77
N ILE A 121 -11.72 7.58 -7.14
CA ILE A 121 -11.28 8.39 -6.00
C ILE A 121 -11.67 7.66 -4.73
N ILE A 122 -10.70 7.46 -3.83
CA ILE A 122 -10.92 6.95 -2.48
C ILE A 122 -11.13 8.18 -1.58
N THR A 123 -12.33 8.32 -1.02
CA THR A 123 -12.68 9.36 -0.06
C THR A 123 -12.73 8.79 1.35
N ASP A 124 -12.84 9.66 2.35
CA ASP A 124 -13.08 9.29 3.75
C ASP A 124 -12.05 8.30 4.32
N TYR A 125 -10.82 8.41 3.83
CA TYR A 125 -9.68 7.66 4.35
C TYR A 125 -9.00 8.46 5.46
N ASP A 126 -9.23 8.05 6.70
CA ASP A 126 -8.66 8.69 7.89
C ASP A 126 -7.21 8.27 8.19
N GLY A 127 -6.60 7.42 7.35
CA GLY A 127 -5.19 7.04 7.50
C GLY A 127 -4.96 5.90 8.50
N GLY A 128 -3.95 5.08 8.26
CA GLY A 128 -3.41 4.13 9.24
C GLY A 128 -4.17 2.81 9.35
N LEU A 129 -3.68 1.94 10.24
CA LEU A 129 -4.41 0.75 10.65
C LEU A 129 -5.50 1.23 11.62
N PRO A 130 -6.74 0.68 11.57
CA PRO A 130 -7.75 1.03 12.55
C PRO A 130 -7.16 0.85 13.96
N PRO A 131 -7.51 1.72 14.94
CA PRO A 131 -7.10 1.57 16.33
C PRO A 131 -7.21 0.10 16.75
N ILE A 132 -6.32 -0.39 17.63
CA ILE A 132 -6.38 -1.78 18.11
C ILE A 132 -7.78 -2.10 18.66
N GLU A 133 -8.45 -1.09 19.21
CA GLU A 133 -9.83 -1.13 19.72
C GLU A 133 -10.89 -1.39 18.62
N ASP A 134 -10.65 -0.94 17.39
CA ASP A 134 -11.53 -1.12 16.22
C ASP A 134 -11.10 -2.32 15.34
N GLN A 135 -9.96 -2.95 15.65
CA GLN A 135 -9.50 -4.14 14.91
C GLN A 135 -10.27 -5.38 15.37
N PRO A 136 -10.68 -6.27 14.44
CA PRO A 136 -11.26 -7.54 14.80
C PRO A 136 -10.27 -8.37 15.64
N VAL A 137 -10.60 -8.60 16.91
CA VAL A 137 -9.79 -9.43 17.81
C VAL A 137 -9.88 -10.91 17.39
N ASP A 138 -8.72 -11.56 17.26
CA ASP A 138 -8.63 -13.01 17.05
C ASP A 138 -9.16 -13.74 18.29
N CYS A 139 -10.27 -14.45 18.10
CA CYS A 139 -10.98 -15.21 19.12
C CYS A 139 -10.18 -16.40 19.68
N GLY A 140 -8.99 -16.70 19.15
CA GLY A 140 -8.13 -17.81 19.57
C GLY A 140 -7.15 -17.52 20.72
N SER A 141 -6.94 -16.26 21.10
CA SER A 141 -5.82 -15.88 21.99
C SER A 141 -6.13 -15.90 23.50
N GLY A 142 -7.33 -16.34 23.91
CA GLY A 142 -7.67 -16.51 25.33
C GLY A 142 -7.61 -15.23 26.18
N ALA A 143 -7.55 -14.06 25.56
CA ALA A 143 -7.55 -12.78 26.27
C ALA A 143 -8.95 -12.46 26.80
N ILE A 144 -9.03 -12.09 28.07
CA ILE A 144 -10.26 -11.68 28.76
C ILE A 144 -10.46 -10.18 28.51
N LEU A 145 -11.55 -9.81 27.83
CA LEU A 145 -11.88 -8.41 27.55
C LEU A 145 -12.49 -7.73 28.79
N PRO A 146 -12.12 -6.48 29.12
CA PRO A 146 -12.92 -5.66 30.02
C PRO A 146 -14.13 -5.11 29.25
N GLN A 147 -15.33 -5.32 29.81
CA GLN A 147 -16.62 -4.74 29.39
C GLN A 147 -17.51 -5.51 28.39
N GLY A 148 -17.51 -6.84 28.42
CA GLY A 148 -18.74 -7.63 28.25
C GLY A 148 -19.45 -7.67 26.88
N GLU A 149 -19.13 -6.83 25.92
CA GLU A 149 -19.73 -6.86 24.58
C GLU A 149 -18.77 -7.56 23.61
N GLN A 150 -19.08 -8.79 23.22
CA GLN A 150 -18.34 -9.54 22.21
C GLN A 150 -18.98 -9.34 20.82
N PRO A 151 -18.36 -8.62 19.86
CA PRO A 151 -18.74 -8.72 18.47
C PRO A 151 -18.01 -9.91 17.84
N CYS A 152 -18.24 -11.12 18.37
CA CYS A 152 -17.81 -12.33 17.68
C CYS A 152 -18.78 -12.55 16.51
N LEU A 153 -18.41 -12.14 15.29
CA LEU A 153 -19.06 -12.68 14.11
C LEU A 153 -18.73 -14.17 14.08
N THR A 154 -19.71 -15.03 14.40
CA THR A 154 -19.58 -16.46 14.15
C THR A 154 -19.30 -16.64 12.66
N PRO A 155 -18.21 -17.31 12.25
CA PRO A 155 -17.99 -17.60 10.85
C PRO A 155 -19.20 -18.39 10.35
N THR A 156 -19.92 -17.82 9.37
CA THR A 156 -20.96 -18.54 8.65
C THR A 156 -20.34 -19.84 8.17
N LYS A 157 -20.86 -20.96 8.71
CA LYS A 157 -20.41 -22.31 8.41
C LYS A 157 -20.25 -22.45 6.90
N ALA A 158 -19.03 -22.76 6.46
CA ALA A 158 -18.76 -23.05 5.05
C ALA A 158 -19.78 -24.09 4.55
N PRO A 159 -20.34 -23.95 3.33
CA PRO A 159 -21.25 -24.95 2.79
C PRO A 159 -20.53 -26.30 2.79
N GLN A 160 -21.01 -27.25 3.59
CA GLN A 160 -20.51 -28.60 3.52
C GLN A 160 -20.87 -29.14 2.13
N ALA A 161 -19.86 -29.54 1.36
CA ALA A 161 -20.08 -30.25 0.11
C ALA A 161 -20.97 -31.47 0.40
N SER A 162 -22.17 -31.47 -0.17
CA SER A 162 -23.05 -32.62 -0.12
C SER A 162 -22.38 -33.73 -0.94
N SER A 163 -21.83 -34.74 -0.26
CA SER A 163 -21.51 -36.01 -0.91
C SER A 163 -22.83 -36.67 -1.27
N LYS A 164 -23.27 -36.48 -2.52
CA LYS A 164 -24.43 -37.18 -3.04
C LYS A 164 -24.06 -38.64 -3.34
N PRO A 165 -24.92 -39.62 -3.01
CA PRO A 165 -24.71 -41.04 -3.27
C PRO A 165 -24.75 -41.40 -4.77
#